data_AF-X5VRE2-F1
#
_entry.id   AF-X5VRE2-F1
#
_cell.length_a   1.000
_cell.length_b   1.000
_cell.length_c   1.000
_cell.angle_alpha   90.00
_cell.angle_beta   90.00
_cell.angle_gamma   90.00
#
_symmetry.space_group_name_H-M   'P 1'
#
loop_
_entity.id
_entity.type
_entity.pdbx_description
1 polymer ?
#
loop_
_entity_poly.entity_id
_entity_poly.type
_entity_poly.pdbx_seq_one_letter_code
_entity_poly.pdbx_strand_id
1 'polypeptide(L)'
;MAGESDRVARAGDYVLGLMNDRDRERAERDLEIDPAFRDTVMRLAERMHVFDRMGRPSGDGDRWRLISQRIAELPQMRVVGQDEAKPVIGRLERKPYGVGVHSLGGRRGAVIAIALIMVFALGYLVGQL
;
A
#
# COMPACT_ATOMS: atom_id res chain seq x y z
N MET A 1 8.88 -9.92 32.16
CA MET A 1 7.95 -10.35 31.09
C MET A 1 7.52 -9.22 30.14
N ALA A 2 7.59 -7.93 30.50
CA ALA A 2 7.19 -6.84 29.60
C ALA A 2 8.02 -6.71 28.30
N GLY A 3 9.32 -7.02 28.34
CA GLY A 3 10.20 -6.90 27.18
C GLY A 3 9.92 -7.91 26.05
N GLU A 4 9.34 -9.07 26.37
CA GLU A 4 8.98 -10.08 25.37
C GLU A 4 7.72 -9.67 24.61
N SER A 5 6.69 -9.20 25.32
CA SER A 5 5.47 -8.70 24.70
C SER A 5 5.73 -7.47 23.83
N ASP A 6 6.59 -6.57 24.28
CA ASP A 6 7.01 -5.39 23.50
C ASP A 6 7.77 -5.77 22.23
N ARG A 7 8.66 -6.78 22.33
CA ARG A 7 9.36 -7.36 21.18
C ARG A 7 8.39 -7.97 20.16
N VAL A 8 7.38 -8.70 20.63
CA VAL A 8 6.35 -9.32 19.76
C VAL A 8 5.48 -8.27 19.09
N ALA A 9 5.08 -7.21 19.80
CA ALA A 9 4.32 -6.11 19.24
C ALA A 9 5.11 -5.40 18.12
N ARG A 10 6.37 -5.05 18.39
CA ARG A 10 7.25 -4.44 17.38
C ARG A 10 7.51 -5.34 16.18
N ALA A 11 7.70 -6.64 16.38
CA ALA A 11 7.87 -7.59 15.27
C ALA A 11 6.60 -7.65 14.41
N GLY A 12 5.43 -7.54 15.03
CA GLY A 12 4.15 -7.43 14.33
C GLY A 12 4.04 -6.20 13.46
N ASP A 13 4.32 -5.03 14.02
CA ASP A 13 4.28 -3.77 13.29
C ASP A 13 5.28 -3.74 12.13
N TYR A 14 6.45 -4.37 12.31
CA TYR A 14 7.46 -4.52 11.27
C TYR A 14 7.00 -5.42 10.11
N VAL A 15 6.52 -6.64 10.42
CA VAL A 15 6.07 -7.63 9.40
C VAL A 15 4.86 -7.13 8.62
N LEU A 16 3.95 -6.42 9.29
CA LEU A 16 2.74 -5.86 8.67
C LEU A 16 2.98 -4.52 7.96
N GLY A 17 4.19 -3.95 8.05
CA GLY A 17 4.54 -2.68 7.42
C GLY A 17 3.81 -1.47 8.04
N LEU A 18 3.47 -1.56 9.33
CA LEU A 18 2.79 -0.49 10.08
C LEU A 18 3.77 0.51 10.71
N MET A 19 5.06 0.20 10.69
CA MET A 19 6.12 1.09 11.20
C MET A 19 6.39 2.26 10.26
N ASN A 20 6.63 3.43 10.87
CA ASN A 20 7.13 4.61 10.16
C ASN A 20 8.63 4.46 9.83
N ASP A 21 9.15 5.24 8.88
CA ASP A 21 10.51 5.06 8.34
C ASP A 21 11.61 5.05 9.41
N ARG A 22 11.51 5.93 10.41
CA ARG A 22 12.48 5.99 11.53
C ARG A 22 12.46 4.76 12.42
N ASP A 23 11.27 4.20 12.66
CA ASP A 23 11.12 3.02 13.52
C ASP A 23 11.54 1.77 12.77
N ARG A 24 11.33 1.77 11.44
CA ARG A 24 11.83 0.75 10.54
C ARG A 24 13.35 0.70 10.49
N GLU A 25 14.04 1.82 10.35
CA GLU A 25 15.53 1.88 10.40
C GLU A 25 16.09 1.38 11.75
N ARG A 26 15.36 1.61 12.85
CA ARG A 26 15.74 1.05 14.15
C ARG A 26 15.51 -0.47 14.18
N ALA A 27 14.37 -0.94 13.70
CA ALA A 27 14.06 -2.37 13.61
C ALA A 27 15.05 -3.13 12.71
N GLU A 28 15.50 -2.52 11.61
CA GLU A 28 16.51 -3.09 10.71
C GLU A 28 17.87 -3.26 11.41
N ARG A 29 18.29 -2.28 12.22
CA ARG A 29 19.48 -2.44 13.08
C ARG A 29 19.28 -3.50 14.17
N ASP A 30 18.10 -3.54 14.77
CA ASP A 30 17.79 -4.53 15.80
C ASP A 30 17.75 -5.96 15.24
N LEU A 31 17.42 -6.15 13.96
CA LEU A 31 17.50 -7.45 13.27
C LEU A 31 18.94 -7.97 13.15
N GLU A 32 19.91 -7.07 13.02
CA GLU A 32 21.33 -7.42 12.95
C GLU A 32 21.89 -7.77 14.35
N ILE A 33 21.40 -7.09 15.39
CA ILE A 33 21.96 -7.14 16.75
C ILE A 33 21.25 -8.16 17.65
N ASP A 34 19.92 -8.27 17.59
CA ASP A 34 19.11 -9.11 18.49
C ASP A 34 18.62 -10.40 17.78
N PRO A 35 19.24 -11.57 18.04
CA PRO A 35 18.82 -12.82 17.43
C PRO A 35 17.39 -13.24 17.85
N ALA A 36 16.94 -12.89 19.05
CA ALA A 36 15.61 -13.27 19.53
C ALA A 36 14.50 -12.43 18.87
N PHE A 37 14.78 -11.17 18.54
CA PHE A 37 13.89 -10.35 17.72
C PHE A 37 13.75 -10.92 16.31
N ARG A 38 14.88 -11.27 15.69
CA ARG A 38 14.92 -11.91 14.37
C ARG A 38 14.09 -13.20 14.31
N ASP A 39 14.22 -14.07 15.31
CA ASP A 39 13.45 -15.32 15.37
C ASP A 39 11.95 -15.06 15.52
N THR A 40 11.58 -14.01 16.27
CA THR A 40 10.18 -13.59 16.43
C THR A 40 9.60 -13.10 15.11
N VAL A 41 10.33 -12.27 14.36
CA VAL A 41 9.95 -11.79 13.03
C VAL A 41 9.79 -12.96 12.06
N MET A 42 10.75 -13.90 12.03
CA MET A 42 10.67 -15.08 11.15
C MET A 42 9.46 -15.96 11.48
N ARG A 43 9.24 -16.29 12.76
CA ARG A 43 8.08 -17.10 13.19
C ARG A 43 6.75 -16.43 12.84
N LEU A 44 6.68 -15.11 12.97
CA LEU A 44 5.47 -14.37 12.64
C LEU A 44 5.24 -14.30 11.13
N ALA A 45 6.30 -14.04 10.34
CA ALA A 45 6.23 -14.05 8.89
C ALA A 45 5.81 -15.41 8.33
N GLU A 46 6.35 -16.50 8.88
CA GLU A 46 5.97 -17.87 8.52
C GLU A 46 4.50 -18.15 8.82
N ARG A 47 4.02 -17.75 10.00
CA ARG A 47 2.60 -17.86 10.37
C ARG A 47 1.69 -17.10 9.39
N MET A 48 2.09 -15.90 8.96
CA MET A 48 1.35 -15.12 7.96
C MET A 48 1.41 -15.76 6.57
N HIS A 49 2.56 -16.31 6.18
CA HIS A 49 2.72 -17.01 4.91
C HIS A 49 1.83 -18.26 4.82
N VAL A 50 1.61 -18.95 5.94
CA VAL A 50 0.66 -20.07 6.04
C VAL A 50 -0.78 -19.62 5.79
N PHE A 51 -1.19 -18.43 6.27
CA PHE A 51 -2.50 -17.87 5.97
C PHE A 51 -2.66 -17.49 4.49
N ASP A 52 -1.63 -16.93 3.86
CA ASP A 52 -1.63 -16.63 2.42
C ASP A 52 -1.78 -17.92 1.58
N ARG A 53 -1.09 -18.99 1.97
CA ARG A 53 -1.18 -20.30 1.29
C ARG A 53 -2.56 -20.94 1.45
N MET A 54 -3.20 -20.83 2.60
CA MET A 54 -4.58 -21.29 2.80
C MET A 54 -5.61 -20.42 2.07
N GLY A 55 -5.27 -19.15 1.80
CA GLY A 55 -6.09 -18.20 1.07
C GLY A 55 -5.98 -18.30 -0.45
N ARG A 56 -5.02 -19.05 -1.00
CA ARG A 56 -4.83 -19.23 -2.45
C ARG A 56 -5.45 -20.55 -2.93
N PRO A 57 -6.76 -20.57 -3.27
CA PRO A 57 -7.32 -21.72 -3.97
C PRO A 57 -6.68 -21.82 -5.34
N SER A 58 -6.31 -23.03 -5.74
CA SER A 58 -5.69 -23.37 -7.02
C SER A 58 -6.63 -23.21 -8.24
N GLY A 59 -7.43 -22.14 -8.28
CA GLY A 59 -8.50 -21.91 -9.25
C GLY A 59 -9.14 -20.53 -9.04
N ASP A 60 -8.36 -19.47 -9.24
CA ASP A 60 -8.74 -18.08 -8.96
C ASP A 60 -9.85 -17.58 -9.91
N GLY A 61 -9.82 -18.00 -11.18
CA GLY A 61 -10.76 -17.54 -12.21
C GLY A 61 -12.22 -17.93 -11.97
N ASP A 62 -12.48 -19.20 -11.61
CA ASP A 62 -13.86 -19.69 -11.42
C ASP A 62 -14.47 -19.20 -10.11
N ARG A 63 -13.66 -19.06 -9.06
CA ARG A 63 -14.12 -18.54 -7.77
C ARG A 63 -14.41 -17.05 -7.84
N TRP A 64 -13.57 -16.27 -8.54
CA TRP A 64 -13.82 -14.85 -8.74
C TRP A 64 -15.10 -14.61 -9.56
N ARG A 65 -15.33 -15.42 -10.60
CA ARG A 65 -16.60 -15.42 -11.34
C ARG A 65 -17.79 -15.68 -10.44
N LEU A 66 -17.73 -16.71 -9.60
CA LEU A 66 -18.82 -17.06 -8.68
C LEU A 66 -19.08 -15.95 -7.65
N ILE A 67 -18.03 -15.34 -7.09
CA ILE A 67 -18.16 -14.19 -6.18
C ILE A 67 -18.80 -13.00 -6.89
N SER A 68 -18.32 -12.66 -8.10
CA SER A 68 -18.87 -11.54 -8.87
C SER A 68 -20.35 -11.72 -9.21
N GLN A 69 -20.75 -12.94 -9.55
CA GLN A 69 -22.13 -13.28 -9.85
C GLN A 69 -23.01 -13.19 -8.59
N ARG A 70 -22.54 -13.73 -7.46
CA ARG A 70 -23.25 -13.63 -6.17
C ARG A 70 -23.42 -12.18 -5.73
N ILE A 71 -22.40 -11.37 -5.92
CA ILE A 71 -22.41 -9.93 -5.64
C ILE A 71 -23.46 -9.24 -6.53
N ALA A 72 -23.47 -9.51 -7.84
CA ALA A 72 -24.46 -8.95 -8.77
C ALA A 72 -25.91 -9.40 -8.48
N GLU A 73 -26.10 -10.59 -7.91
CA GLU A 73 -27.41 -11.11 -7.51
C GLU A 73 -27.98 -10.45 -6.24
N LEU A 74 -27.15 -9.75 -5.45
CA LEU A 74 -27.58 -9.09 -4.23
C LEU A 74 -28.63 -8.00 -4.50
N PRO A 75 -29.65 -7.85 -3.64
CA PRO A 75 -30.75 -6.92 -3.85
C PRO A 75 -30.27 -5.45 -3.92
N GLN A 76 -29.21 -5.08 -3.19
CA GLN A 76 -28.61 -3.74 -3.25
C GLN A 76 -27.87 -3.42 -4.56
N MET A 77 -27.59 -4.43 -5.39
CA MET A 77 -26.98 -4.26 -6.73
C MET A 77 -28.00 -4.33 -7.86
N ARG A 78 -29.22 -4.78 -7.58
CA ARG A 78 -30.34 -4.56 -8.48
C ARG A 78 -30.62 -3.08 -8.48
N VAL A 79 -30.18 -2.40 -9.54
CA VAL A 79 -30.54 -1.01 -9.81
C VAL A 79 -32.05 -0.94 -9.97
N VAL A 80 -32.76 -0.71 -8.87
CA VAL A 80 -34.16 -0.31 -8.89
C VAL A 80 -34.16 1.17 -9.26
N GLY A 81 -34.53 1.46 -10.50
CA GLY A 81 -34.76 2.83 -10.99
C GLY A 81 -33.62 3.38 -11.85
N GLN A 82 -33.62 3.03 -13.13
CA GLN A 82 -33.22 3.99 -14.18
C GLN A 82 -34.36 5.02 -14.38
N ASP A 83 -34.73 5.73 -13.32
CA ASP A 83 -35.58 6.91 -13.42
C ASP A 83 -34.77 8.08 -12.86
N GLU A 84 -34.52 9.04 -13.74
CA GLU A 84 -33.88 10.37 -13.66
C GLU A 84 -33.50 10.99 -12.29
N ALA A 85 -32.94 10.24 -11.36
CA ALA A 85 -32.34 10.80 -10.16
C ALA A 85 -30.86 11.06 -10.44
N LYS A 86 -30.57 12.25 -10.97
CA LYS A 86 -29.21 12.82 -10.99
C LYS A 86 -28.56 12.55 -9.62
N PRO A 87 -27.43 11.83 -9.53
CA PRO A 87 -26.85 11.51 -8.23
C PRO A 87 -26.37 12.80 -7.60
N VAL A 88 -27.09 13.28 -6.59
CA VAL A 88 -26.60 14.31 -5.69
C VAL A 88 -25.55 13.62 -4.83
N ILE A 89 -24.32 13.58 -5.35
CA ILE A 89 -23.14 13.29 -4.54
C ILE A 89 -23.09 14.44 -3.52
N GLY A 90 -23.70 14.21 -2.36
CA GLY A 90 -23.54 15.07 -1.19
C GLY A 90 -22.05 15.29 -1.00
N ARG A 91 -21.65 16.57 -0.89
CA ARG A 91 -20.25 17.01 -0.83
C ARG A 91 -19.43 16.00 -0.05
N LEU A 92 -18.47 15.34 -0.71
CA LEU A 92 -17.37 14.75 0.01
C LEU A 92 -16.68 15.90 0.76
N GLU A 93 -16.92 16.03 2.06
CA GLU A 93 -16.12 16.89 2.96
C GLU A 93 -14.64 16.49 2.95
N ARG A 94 -14.32 15.29 2.45
CA ARG A 94 -12.96 14.82 2.23
C ARG A 94 -12.58 14.93 0.76
N LYS A 95 -11.90 16.02 0.44
CA LYS A 95 -11.15 16.19 -0.81
C LYS A 95 -10.23 14.98 -1.00
N PRO A 96 -10.38 14.18 -2.06
CA PRO A 96 -9.48 13.05 -2.31
C PRO A 96 -8.07 13.60 -2.46
N TYR A 97 -7.14 13.03 -1.69
CA TYR A 97 -5.72 13.34 -1.77
C TYR A 97 -5.21 12.90 -3.14
N GLY A 98 -5.13 13.85 -4.07
CA GLY A 98 -4.58 13.63 -5.40
C GLY A 98 -3.07 13.45 -5.30
N VAL A 99 -2.61 12.20 -5.18
CA VAL A 99 -1.21 11.85 -5.42
C VAL A 99 -1.02 11.78 -6.93
N GLY A 100 -0.69 12.93 -7.51
CA GLY A 100 -0.33 13.06 -8.91
C GLY A 100 0.41 14.37 -9.08
N VAL A 101 1.37 14.43 -10.01
CA VAL A 101 2.21 15.62 -10.28
C VAL A 101 1.42 16.90 -10.61
N HIS A 102 0.10 16.79 -10.73
CA HIS A 102 -0.85 17.88 -10.93
C HIS A 102 -1.25 18.56 -9.61
N SER A 103 -1.00 17.94 -8.45
CA SER A 103 -1.24 18.52 -7.12
C SER A 103 -0.14 19.50 -6.69
N LEU A 104 1.05 19.43 -7.31
CA LEU A 104 2.06 20.49 -7.25
C LEU A 104 1.69 21.63 -8.22
N GLY A 105 0.65 22.38 -7.84
CA GLY A 105 0.20 23.65 -8.44
C GLY A 105 0.86 24.05 -9.77
N GLY A 106 0.29 23.57 -10.87
CA GLY A 106 0.53 23.96 -12.27
C GLY A 106 1.96 24.45 -12.60
N ARG A 107 2.21 25.74 -12.38
CA ARG A 107 3.48 26.40 -12.73
C ARG A 107 4.70 25.89 -11.95
N ARG A 108 4.56 25.52 -10.67
CA ARG A 108 5.70 25.05 -9.86
C ARG A 108 6.12 23.64 -10.25
N GLY A 109 5.16 22.75 -10.52
CA GLY A 109 5.43 21.41 -11.03
C GLY A 109 6.14 21.44 -12.39
N ALA A 110 5.72 22.34 -13.30
CA ALA A 110 6.37 22.50 -14.61
C ALA A 110 7.83 22.94 -14.51
N VAL A 111 8.15 23.88 -13.62
CA VAL A 111 9.54 24.34 -13.40
C VAL A 111 10.41 23.20 -12.87
N ILE A 112 9.91 22.41 -11.92
CA ILE A 112 10.66 21.27 -11.37
C ILE A 112 10.92 20.21 -12.46
N ALA A 113 9.92 19.89 -13.28
CA ALA A 113 10.08 18.94 -14.38
C ALA A 113 11.13 19.41 -15.40
N ILE A 114 11.10 20.69 -15.80
CA ILE A 114 12.07 21.26 -16.74
C ILE A 114 13.49 21.24 -16.14
N ALA A 115 13.63 21.58 -14.86
CA ALA A 115 14.91 21.57 -14.17
C ALA A 115 15.52 20.16 -14.14
N LEU A 116 14.72 19.14 -13.83
CA LEU A 116 15.17 17.74 -13.81
C LEU A 116 15.63 17.27 -15.20
N ILE A 117 14.87 17.61 -16.26
CA ILE A 117 15.23 17.30 -17.64
C ILE A 117 16.56 17.96 -18.03
N MET A 118 16.75 19.23 -17.68
CA MET A 118 17.98 19.96 -17.98
C MET A 118 19.20 19.37 -17.26
N VAL A 119 19.09 19.07 -15.97
CA VAL A 119 20.17 18.43 -15.20
C VAL A 119 20.53 17.07 -15.80
N PHE A 120 19.52 16.28 -16.18
CA PHE A 120 19.74 14.97 -16.80
C PHE A 120 20.45 15.08 -18.16
N ALA A 121 20.00 15.99 -19.04
CA ALA A 121 20.60 16.21 -20.35
C ALA A 121 22.05 16.73 -20.26
N LEU A 122 22.32 17.65 -19.33
CA LEU A 122 23.67 18.15 -19.07
C LEU A 122 24.58 17.06 -18.52
N GLY A 123 24.10 16.25 -17.57
CA GLY A 123 24.87 15.10 -17.06
C GLY A 123 25.18 14.07 -18.13
N TYR A 124 24.22 13.78 -19.01
CA TYR A 124 24.42 12.87 -20.14
C TYR A 124 25.48 13.39 -21.12
N LEU A 125 25.45 14.67 -21.47
CA LEU A 125 26.44 15.29 -22.36
C LEU A 125 27.85 15.29 -21.77
N VAL A 126 27.99 15.53 -20.46
CA VAL A 126 29.29 15.46 -19.77
C VAL A 126 29.80 14.02 -19.68
N GLY A 127 28.92 13.04 -19.49
CA GLY A 127 29.29 11.62 -19.49
C GLY A 127 29.59 11.04 -20.87
N GLN A 128 29.21 11.75 -21.95
CA GLN A 128 29.49 11.36 -23.33
C GLN A 128 30.83 11.92 -23.84
N LEU A 129 31.43 12.88 -23.12
CA LEU A 129 32.73 13.49 -23.44
C LEU A 129 33.88 12.72 -22.78
#